data_AF-A0A377Q691-F1
#
_entry.id   AF-A0A377Q691-F1
#
_cell.length_a   1.000
_cell.length_b   1.000
_cell.length_c   1.000
_cell.angle_alpha   90.00
_cell.angle_beta   90.00
_cell.angle_gamma   90.00
#
_symmetry.space_group_name_H-M   'P 1'
#
loop_
_entity.id
_entity.type
_entity.pdbx_description
1 polymer ?
#
loop_
_entity_poly.entity_id
_entity_poly.type
_entity_poly.pdbx_seq_one_letter_code
_entity_poly.pdbx_strand_id
1 'polypeptide(L)'
;MLPKLFTLLLVLISMTTQAGNFFPPDYKVFPFKEGDLLVSRRGDGKFAVNKILKIDRISLNRGAFINIQGRPFVASEDDYLLVVSASYGDNEFKTFEEASAAAKTGKWTVKVAHTPNRAPGAATGQTWVGYAPVTAEELTGYKIWRQAFDNGDAGVF
;
A
#
# COMPACT_ATOMS: atom_id res chain seq x y z
N MET A 1 -57.14 26.66 -16.44
CA MET A 1 -55.87 27.33 -16.06
C MET A 1 -55.31 26.59 -14.85
N LEU A 2 -54.24 25.79 -15.03
CA LEU A 2 -53.56 25.05 -13.98
C LEU A 2 -52.11 25.58 -13.90
N PRO A 3 -51.55 25.90 -12.71
CA PRO A 3 -50.18 26.36 -12.65
C PRO A 3 -49.24 25.15 -12.71
N LYS A 4 -48.22 25.24 -13.57
CA LYS A 4 -47.14 24.26 -13.68
C LYS A 4 -46.24 24.38 -12.45
N LEU A 5 -46.20 23.31 -11.67
CA LEU A 5 -45.25 23.11 -10.58
C LEU A 5 -43.85 22.94 -11.19
N PHE A 6 -42.96 23.91 -10.98
CA PHE A 6 -41.54 23.77 -11.31
C PHE A 6 -40.84 23.03 -10.17
N THR A 7 -40.50 21.76 -10.39
CA THR A 7 -39.63 21.00 -9.49
C THR A 7 -38.19 21.47 -9.69
N LEU A 8 -37.64 22.13 -8.67
CA LEU A 8 -36.23 22.50 -8.58
C LEU A 8 -35.40 21.23 -8.35
N LEU A 9 -34.69 20.77 -9.36
CA LEU A 9 -33.74 19.66 -9.26
C LEU A 9 -32.44 20.17 -8.65
N LEU A 10 -32.22 19.89 -7.36
CA LEU A 10 -30.96 20.19 -6.68
C LEU A 10 -29.90 19.18 -7.15
N VAL A 11 -29.07 19.57 -8.12
CA VAL A 11 -27.92 18.77 -8.55
C VAL A 11 -26.85 18.89 -7.46
N LEU A 12 -26.73 17.87 -6.63
CA LEU A 12 -25.55 17.64 -5.80
C LEU A 12 -24.37 17.37 -6.74
N ILE A 13 -23.63 18.43 -7.07
CA ILE A 13 -22.30 18.29 -7.65
C ILE A 13 -21.46 17.66 -6.56
N SER A 14 -21.27 16.34 -6.63
CA SER A 14 -20.25 15.64 -5.86
C SER A 14 -18.94 16.35 -6.14
N MET A 15 -18.46 17.14 -5.17
CA MET A 15 -17.11 17.68 -5.18
C MET A 15 -16.19 16.47 -5.23
N THR A 16 -15.69 16.17 -6.43
CA THR A 16 -14.50 15.37 -6.59
C THR A 16 -13.41 16.16 -5.91
N THR A 17 -13.13 15.84 -4.64
CA THR A 17 -11.99 16.38 -3.92
C THR A 17 -10.76 15.93 -4.67
N GLN A 18 -10.27 16.79 -5.55
CA GLN A 18 -8.95 16.63 -6.11
C GLN A 18 -8.00 16.53 -4.92
N ALA A 19 -7.28 15.42 -4.83
CA ALA A 19 -6.29 15.22 -3.79
C ALA A 19 -5.35 16.42 -3.78
N GLY A 20 -5.02 16.94 -2.59
CA GLY A 20 -4.05 18.01 -2.46
C GLY A 20 -2.69 17.66 -3.06
N ASN A 21 -1.76 18.60 -3.11
CA ASN A 21 -0.42 18.38 -3.65
C ASN A 21 0.66 18.22 -2.56
N PHE A 22 0.27 17.77 -1.37
CA PHE A 22 1.19 17.55 -0.25
C PHE A 22 2.05 16.31 -0.49
N PHE A 23 1.43 15.20 -0.90
CA PHE A 23 2.12 14.00 -1.35
C PHE A 23 2.26 14.00 -2.89
N PRO A 24 3.44 13.62 -3.40
CA PRO A 24 3.65 13.43 -4.83
C PRO A 24 2.63 12.46 -5.46
N PRO A 25 2.28 12.64 -6.75
CA PRO A 25 1.28 11.79 -7.42
C PRO A 25 1.58 10.30 -7.40
N ASP A 26 2.86 9.91 -7.43
CA ASP A 26 3.30 8.50 -7.37
C ASP A 26 3.05 7.83 -6.01
N TYR A 27 2.71 8.60 -4.97
CA TYR A 27 2.26 8.06 -3.68
C TYR A 27 0.80 7.64 -3.72
N LYS A 28 0.06 8.03 -4.75
CA LYS A 28 -1.40 7.84 -4.88
C LYS A 28 -1.77 6.68 -5.80
N VAL A 29 -0.77 6.08 -6.43
CA VAL A 29 -0.92 4.96 -7.37
C VAL A 29 -0.02 3.81 -6.95
N PHE A 30 -0.49 2.59 -7.14
CA PHE A 30 0.29 1.39 -6.90
C PHE A 30 -0.03 0.36 -7.98
N PRO A 31 0.97 -0.19 -8.70
CA PRO A 31 0.73 -1.00 -9.89
C PRO A 31 0.30 -2.44 -9.59
N PHE A 32 0.34 -2.85 -8.32
CA PHE A 32 -0.01 -4.20 -7.86
C PHE A 32 -1.26 -4.17 -6.98
N LYS A 33 -1.81 -5.34 -6.70
CA LYS A 33 -2.98 -5.52 -5.82
C LYS A 33 -2.67 -6.46 -4.66
N GLU A 34 -3.53 -6.44 -3.65
CA GLU A 34 -3.48 -7.39 -2.53
C GLU A 34 -3.48 -8.83 -3.06
N GLY A 35 -2.62 -9.68 -2.49
CA GLY A 35 -2.41 -11.06 -2.90
C GLY A 35 -1.44 -11.25 -4.07
N ASP A 36 -0.99 -10.18 -4.74
CA ASP A 36 0.04 -10.31 -5.76
C ASP A 36 1.35 -10.85 -5.17
N LEU A 37 1.91 -11.84 -5.88
CA LEU A 37 3.21 -12.43 -5.63
C LEU A 37 4.24 -11.77 -6.55
N LEU A 38 5.29 -11.26 -5.94
CA LEU A 38 6.32 -10.48 -6.62
C LEU A 38 7.69 -11.13 -6.40
N VAL A 39 8.59 -10.93 -7.35
CA VAL A 39 10.00 -11.28 -7.22
C VAL A 39 10.84 -10.03 -7.36
N SER A 40 11.81 -9.87 -6.48
CA SER A 40 12.79 -8.78 -6.51
C SER A 40 14.22 -9.32 -6.49
N ARG A 41 15.11 -8.68 -7.25
CA ARG A 41 16.56 -8.92 -7.16
C ARG A 41 17.17 -8.05 -6.06
N ARG A 42 17.97 -8.66 -5.20
CA ARG A 42 18.60 -8.02 -4.04
C ARG A 42 20.02 -7.58 -4.35
N GLY A 43 20.62 -6.77 -3.48
CA GLY A 43 21.96 -6.21 -3.68
C GLY A 43 23.07 -7.27 -3.74
N ASP A 44 22.86 -8.44 -3.14
CA ASP A 44 23.74 -9.62 -3.22
C ASP A 44 23.57 -10.44 -4.51
N GLY A 45 22.71 -9.96 -5.44
CA GLY A 45 22.42 -10.61 -6.71
C GLY A 45 21.39 -11.74 -6.64
N LYS A 46 20.96 -12.15 -5.44
CA LYS A 46 19.95 -13.18 -5.23
C LYS A 46 18.53 -12.63 -5.41
N PHE A 47 17.57 -13.54 -5.55
CA PHE A 47 16.16 -13.24 -5.69
C PHE A 47 15.40 -13.59 -4.41
N ALA A 48 14.37 -12.80 -4.12
CA ALA A 48 13.45 -13.02 -3.01
C ALA A 48 12.01 -12.92 -3.51
N VAL A 49 11.13 -13.72 -2.90
CA VAL A 49 9.68 -13.64 -3.10
C VAL A 49 9.09 -12.64 -2.13
N ASN A 50 8.15 -11.82 -2.58
CA ASN A 50 7.42 -10.86 -1.77
C ASN A 50 5.92 -11.02 -2.05
N LYS A 51 5.07 -10.64 -1.09
CA LYS A 51 3.61 -10.66 -1.27
C LYS A 51 3.00 -9.36 -0.78
N ILE A 52 2.09 -8.79 -1.58
CA ILE A 52 1.29 -7.63 -1.16
C ILE A 52 0.16 -8.12 -0.26
N LEU A 53 0.08 -7.60 0.96
CA LEU A 53 -0.87 -8.04 1.97
C LEU A 53 -2.07 -7.10 2.08
N LYS A 54 -1.80 -5.79 2.13
CA LYS A 54 -2.83 -4.76 2.25
C LYS A 54 -2.38 -3.49 1.54
N ILE A 55 -3.31 -2.83 0.87
CA ILE A 55 -3.12 -1.48 0.34
C ILE A 55 -4.15 -0.58 1.02
N ASP A 56 -3.68 0.44 1.74
CA ASP A 56 -4.54 1.37 2.45
C ASP A 56 -4.37 2.78 1.93
N ARG A 57 -5.50 3.46 1.76
CA ARG A 57 -5.54 4.90 1.55
C ARG A 57 -5.53 5.58 2.91
N ILE A 58 -4.42 6.24 3.23
CA ILE A 58 -4.29 7.03 4.46
C ILE A 58 -4.58 8.49 4.12
N SER A 59 -5.77 8.96 4.52
CA SER A 59 -6.16 10.36 4.37
C SER A 59 -5.58 11.20 5.51
N LEU A 60 -5.02 12.36 5.19
CA LEU A 60 -4.56 13.36 6.12
C LEU A 60 -5.34 14.66 5.88
N ASN A 61 -5.91 15.21 6.95
CA ASN A 61 -6.45 16.56 6.92
C ASN A 61 -5.31 17.57 7.12
N ARG A 62 -5.49 18.80 6.64
CA ARG A 62 -4.60 19.92 6.92
C ARG A 62 -4.28 20.02 8.41
N GLY A 63 -2.99 20.12 8.75
CA GLY A 63 -2.49 20.22 10.12
C GLY A 63 -2.33 18.88 10.83
N ALA A 64 -2.85 17.77 10.30
CA ALA A 64 -2.52 16.43 10.80
C ALA A 64 -1.06 16.09 10.49
N PHE A 65 -0.45 15.23 11.31
CA PHE A 65 0.89 14.73 11.06
C PHE A 65 0.92 13.23 10.76
N ILE A 66 1.93 12.80 10.02
CA ILE A 66 2.29 11.40 9.80
C ILE A 66 3.78 11.22 10.06
N ASN A 67 4.16 10.10 10.67
CA ASN A 67 5.55 9.72 10.81
C ASN A 67 6.00 8.89 9.60
N ILE A 68 6.99 9.37 8.85
CA ILE A 68 7.60 8.65 7.73
C ILE A 68 9.10 8.53 8.02
N GLN A 69 9.60 7.29 8.10
CA GLN A 69 11.01 7.00 8.39
C GLN A 69 11.55 7.69 9.66
N GLY A 70 10.73 7.76 10.70
CA GLY A 70 11.09 8.39 11.98
C GLY A 70 10.99 9.91 11.99
N ARG A 71 10.48 10.54 10.91
CA ARG A 71 10.34 11.99 10.80
C ARG A 71 8.87 12.38 10.74
N PRO A 72 8.42 13.36 11.54
CA PRO A 72 7.06 13.87 11.45
C PRO A 72 6.92 14.78 10.22
N PHE A 73 5.85 14.59 9.46
CA PHE A 73 5.42 15.44 8.35
C PHE A 73 4.03 15.98 8.65
N VAL A 74 3.87 17.30 8.64
CA VAL A 74 2.58 17.97 8.89
C VAL A 74 1.97 18.36 7.55
N ALA A 75 0.74 17.92 7.29
CA ALA A 75 0.05 18.18 6.04
C ALA A 75 -0.33 19.67 5.88
N SER A 76 0.09 20.29 4.78
CA SER A 76 -0.27 21.69 4.44
C SER A 76 -1.71 21.82 3.91
N GLU A 77 -2.30 20.72 3.48
CA GLU A 77 -3.62 20.61 2.87
C GLU A 77 -4.19 19.21 3.06
N ASP A 78 -5.48 19.04 2.80
CA ASP A 78 -6.09 17.72 2.82
C ASP A 78 -5.53 16.89 1.66
N ASP A 79 -4.95 15.74 1.97
CA ASP A 79 -4.35 14.86 0.97
C ASP A 79 -4.37 13.41 1.42
N TYR A 80 -3.83 12.51 0.62
CA TYR A 80 -3.63 11.11 1.00
C TYR A 80 -2.40 10.51 0.33
N LEU A 81 -1.96 9.40 0.92
CA LEU A 81 -1.00 8.48 0.32
C LEU A 81 -1.51 7.04 0.41
N LEU A 82 -1.01 6.19 -0.48
CA LEU A 82 -1.15 4.75 -0.36
C LEU A 82 -0.02 4.21 0.50
N VAL A 83 -0.40 3.47 1.54
CA VAL A 83 0.51 2.66 2.36
C VAL A 83 0.29 1.20 2.00
N VAL A 84 1.39 0.52 1.66
CA VAL A 84 1.40 -0.86 1.20
C VAL A 84 2.05 -1.71 2.28
N SER A 85 1.25 -2.59 2.86
CA SER A 85 1.69 -3.69 3.69
C SER A 85 2.16 -4.84 2.80
N ALA A 86 3.42 -5.25 2.95
CA ALA A 86 3.96 -6.40 2.24
C ALA A 86 4.71 -7.34 3.19
N SER A 87 4.76 -8.62 2.83
CA SER A 87 5.72 -9.58 3.38
C SER A 87 6.90 -9.74 2.42
N TYR A 88 8.10 -9.89 2.99
CA TYR A 88 9.35 -10.01 2.25
C TYR A 88 10.05 -11.32 2.60
N GLY A 89 10.43 -12.05 1.56
CA GLY A 89 11.13 -13.32 1.66
C GLY A 89 12.62 -13.15 1.87
N ASP A 90 13.27 -14.22 2.29
CA ASP A 90 14.72 -14.25 2.41
C ASP A 90 15.43 -14.24 1.04
N ASN A 91 16.72 -13.93 1.05
CA ASN A 91 17.57 -13.92 -0.13
C ASN A 91 18.07 -15.34 -0.42
N GLU A 92 17.17 -16.20 -0.89
CA GLU A 92 17.44 -17.65 -0.98
C GLU A 92 17.58 -18.18 -2.41
N PHE A 93 17.05 -17.48 -3.43
CA PHE A 93 17.04 -17.98 -4.80
C PHE A 93 18.16 -17.40 -5.65
N LYS A 94 18.80 -18.23 -6.48
CA LYS A 94 19.92 -17.81 -7.35
C LYS A 94 19.43 -17.26 -8.68
N THR A 95 18.26 -17.69 -9.11
CA THR A 95 17.65 -17.29 -10.39
C THR A 95 16.24 -16.73 -10.18
N PHE A 96 15.77 -15.97 -11.17
CA PHE A 96 14.40 -15.46 -11.17
C PHE A 96 13.39 -16.60 -11.27
N GLU A 97 13.72 -17.63 -12.06
CA GLU A 97 12.88 -18.80 -12.34
C GLU A 97 12.64 -19.62 -11.07
N GLU A 98 13.70 -19.82 -10.26
CA GLU A 98 13.60 -20.46 -8.94
C GLU A 98 12.64 -19.70 -8.02
N ALA A 99 12.82 -18.38 -7.88
CA ALA A 99 11.96 -17.54 -7.06
C ALA A 99 10.51 -17.52 -7.57
N SER A 100 10.30 -17.47 -8.89
CA SER A 100 8.98 -17.49 -9.51
C SER A 100 8.26 -18.82 -9.22
N ALA A 101 8.96 -19.95 -9.34
CA ALA A 101 8.41 -21.27 -9.03
C ALA A 101 8.08 -21.42 -7.53
N ALA A 102 8.97 -20.94 -6.65
CA ALA A 102 8.76 -20.91 -5.21
C ALA A 102 7.53 -20.08 -4.82
N ALA A 103 7.38 -18.88 -5.40
CA ALA A 103 6.21 -18.02 -5.18
C ALA A 103 4.91 -18.74 -5.54
N LYS A 104 4.83 -19.32 -6.75
CA LYS A 104 3.63 -20.00 -7.26
C LYS A 104 3.25 -21.25 -6.46
N THR A 105 4.21 -21.90 -5.83
CA THR A 105 3.99 -23.10 -5.00
C THR A 105 3.85 -22.78 -3.52
N GLY A 106 4.01 -21.51 -3.11
CA GLY A 106 4.00 -21.10 -1.71
C GLY A 106 5.20 -21.59 -0.89
N LYS A 107 6.30 -21.99 -1.54
CA LYS A 107 7.49 -22.57 -0.91
C LYS A 107 8.63 -21.57 -0.83
N TRP A 108 8.51 -20.61 0.06
CA TRP A 108 9.53 -19.57 0.29
C TRP A 108 9.58 -19.20 1.77
N THR A 109 10.75 -18.79 2.25
CA THR A 109 10.92 -18.38 3.65
C THR A 109 10.60 -16.89 3.80
N VAL A 110 9.54 -16.60 4.58
CA VAL A 110 9.21 -15.23 4.98
C VAL A 110 10.23 -14.74 6.00
N LYS A 111 10.97 -13.68 5.67
CA LYS A 111 11.93 -13.03 6.58
C LYS A 111 11.30 -11.90 7.36
N VAL A 112 10.44 -11.12 6.69
CA VAL A 112 9.69 -10.02 7.29
C VAL A 112 8.22 -10.23 6.98
N ALA A 113 7.42 -10.48 8.01
CA ALA A 113 6.00 -10.79 7.85
C ALA A 113 5.15 -9.57 7.48
N HIS A 114 5.59 -8.36 7.85
CA HIS A 114 4.89 -7.12 7.56
C HIS A 114 5.85 -5.93 7.51
N THR A 115 5.72 -5.09 6.50
CA THR A 115 6.35 -3.77 6.45
C THR A 115 5.40 -2.76 5.79
N PRO A 116 5.07 -1.64 6.44
CA PRO A 116 4.21 -0.59 5.91
C PRO A 116 5.05 0.39 5.08
N ASN A 117 5.08 0.24 3.77
CA ASN A 117 5.85 1.08 2.86
C ASN A 117 4.98 2.11 2.15
N ARG A 118 5.55 3.26 1.79
CA ARG A 118 4.95 4.12 0.75
C ARG A 118 4.91 3.38 -0.59
N ALA A 119 3.88 3.65 -1.40
CA ALA A 119 3.69 3.02 -2.72
C ALA A 119 4.93 2.97 -3.64
N PRO A 120 5.67 4.07 -3.88
CA PRO A 120 6.85 4.01 -4.76
C PRO A 120 7.95 3.09 -4.21
N GLY A 121 8.18 3.11 -2.89
CA GLY A 121 9.14 2.21 -2.24
C GLY A 121 8.73 0.75 -2.33
N ALA A 122 7.45 0.45 -2.11
CA ALA A 122 6.90 -0.90 -2.21
C ALA A 122 6.99 -1.49 -3.63
N ALA A 123 6.87 -0.66 -4.67
CA ALA A 123 6.88 -1.09 -6.06
C ALA A 123 8.29 -1.29 -6.64
N THR A 124 9.29 -0.63 -6.05
CA THR A 124 10.65 -0.56 -6.61
C THR A 124 11.29 -1.95 -6.75
N GLY A 125 11.77 -2.26 -7.95
CA GLY A 125 12.50 -3.49 -8.24
C GLY A 125 11.65 -4.78 -8.20
N GLN A 126 10.33 -4.66 -8.18
CA GLN A 126 9.41 -5.79 -8.14
C GLN A 126 8.98 -6.23 -9.54
N THR A 127 8.88 -7.53 -9.75
CA THR A 127 8.29 -8.15 -10.94
C THR A 127 7.15 -9.07 -10.53
N TRP A 128 5.97 -8.88 -11.10
CA TRP A 128 4.81 -9.74 -10.83
C TRP A 128 5.02 -11.16 -11.38
N VAL A 129 4.71 -12.17 -10.57
CA VAL A 129 4.87 -13.58 -10.95
C VAL A 129 3.64 -14.45 -10.68
N GLY A 130 2.64 -13.92 -9.98
CA GLY A 130 1.42 -14.67 -9.70
C GLY A 130 0.56 -14.01 -8.63
N TYR A 131 -0.41 -14.77 -8.14
CA TYR A 131 -1.37 -14.31 -7.15
C TYR A 131 -1.68 -15.45 -6.17
N ALA A 132 -1.77 -15.11 -4.89
CA ALA A 132 -2.31 -15.98 -3.85
C ALA A 132 -3.17 -15.13 -2.90
N PRO A 133 -4.40 -15.55 -2.56
CA PRO A 133 -5.24 -14.83 -1.61
C PRO A 133 -4.50 -14.55 -0.30
N VAL A 134 -4.74 -13.37 0.28
CA VAL A 134 -4.20 -13.01 1.60
C VAL A 134 -5.05 -13.69 2.67
N THR A 135 -4.40 -14.39 3.61
CA THR A 135 -5.09 -15.04 4.73
C THR A 135 -5.21 -14.12 5.93
N ALA A 136 -6.09 -14.48 6.87
CA ALA A 136 -6.28 -13.70 8.09
C ALA A 136 -5.02 -13.66 8.96
N GLU A 137 -4.24 -14.75 8.95
CA GLU A 137 -2.99 -14.92 9.69
C GLU A 137 -1.89 -14.01 9.13
N GLU A 138 -1.78 -13.91 7.80
CA GLU A 138 -0.83 -13.00 7.13
C GLU A 138 -1.08 -11.52 7.49
N LEU A 139 -2.33 -11.16 7.82
CA LEU A 139 -2.70 -9.81 8.24
C LEU A 139 -2.44 -9.51 9.71
N THR A 140 -1.90 -10.44 10.51
CA THR A 140 -1.67 -10.22 11.95
C THR A 140 -0.74 -9.04 12.19
N GLY A 141 0.41 -9.00 11.51
CA GLY A 141 1.36 -7.89 11.63
C GLY A 141 0.78 -6.55 11.16
N TYR A 142 -0.01 -6.58 10.07
CA TYR A 142 -0.73 -5.42 9.59
C TYR A 142 -1.71 -4.86 10.63
N LYS A 143 -2.51 -5.72 11.29
CA LYS A 143 -3.48 -5.29 12.30
C LYS A 143 -2.80 -4.63 13.49
N ILE A 144 -1.68 -5.18 13.95
CA ILE A 144 -0.86 -4.60 15.03
C ILE A 144 -0.35 -3.22 14.62
N TRP A 145 0.26 -3.12 13.43
CA TRP A 145 0.73 -1.84 12.92
C TRP A 145 -0.41 -0.83 12.77
N ARG A 146 -1.55 -1.24 12.21
CA ARG A 146 -2.69 -0.36 11.98
C ARG A 146 -3.21 0.26 13.28
N GLN A 147 -3.35 -0.56 14.32
CA GLN A 147 -3.76 -0.07 15.64
C GLN A 147 -2.76 0.93 16.21
N ALA A 148 -1.45 0.62 16.15
CA ALA A 148 -0.41 1.54 16.62
C ALA A 148 -0.35 2.83 15.77
N PHE A 149 -0.55 2.73 14.46
CA PHE A 149 -0.60 3.87 13.54
C PHE A 149 -1.77 4.80 13.88
N ASP A 150 -2.96 4.24 14.11
CA ASP A 150 -4.15 5.01 14.48
C ASP A 150 -4.01 5.69 15.86
N ASN A 151 -3.20 5.13 16.76
CA ASN A 151 -2.84 5.74 18.03
C ASN A 151 -1.72 6.80 17.92
N GLY A 152 -1.05 6.91 16.76
CA GLY A 152 0.11 7.79 16.55
C GLY A 152 1.45 7.20 17.02
N ASP A 153 1.48 5.93 17.41
CA ASP A 153 2.66 5.22 17.93
C ASP A 153 3.53 4.58 16.84
N ALA A 154 2.99 4.42 15.62
CA ALA A 154 3.70 3.83 14.49
C ALA A 154 3.72 4.74 13.26
N GLY A 155 4.76 4.58 12.44
CA GLY A 155 4.95 5.31 11.20
C GLY A 155 4.94 4.41 9.96
N VAL A 156 5.27 5.03 8.83
CA VAL A 156 5.44 4.39 7.52
C VAL A 156 6.92 4.42 7.13
N PHE A 157 7.36 3.43 6.36
CA PHE A 157 8.71 3.34 5.79
C PHE A 157 8.86 4.07 4.44
#